data_AF-A0A944LQ45-F1
#
_entry.id   AF-A0A944LQ45-F1
#
_cell.length_a   1.000
_cell.length_b   1.000
_cell.length_c   1.000
_cell.angle_alpha   90.00
_cell.angle_beta   90.00
_cell.angle_gamma   90.00
#
_symmetry.space_group_name_H-M   'P 1'
#
loop_
_entity.id
_entity.type
_entity.pdbx_description
1 polymer ?
#
loop_
_entity_poly.entity_id
_entity_poly.type
_entity_poly.pdbx_seq_one_letter_code
_entity_poly.pdbx_strand_id
1 'polypeptide(L)'
;MVKPGIDRFLSEPRTESIFKAPDGSFPMGQRWQYPFTQVRSRLEKQRSQLADAEPEESPAALVAADLAKVLRRFPDFIHVLQQRRPEWPIAEAIKDERELQVIVEALLRTLFDDVRPEDYTPSRGGANSRVDFVLPEVGVIVETKMTRESLSAKKLGEELIVDAGRYPAHPNCEAIVAYVYDPDKRLQNPRGIERDLTQTTGNGISFFCVIS
;
A
#
# COMPACT_ATOMS: atom_id res chain seq x y z
N MET A 1 -0.50 23.20 -2.66
CA MET A 1 -0.31 24.01 -3.90
C MET A 1 0.32 23.11 -4.95
N VAL A 2 -0.31 22.96 -6.11
CA VAL A 2 0.29 22.26 -7.26
C VAL A 2 1.51 23.07 -7.69
N LYS A 3 2.72 22.50 -7.63
CA LYS A 3 3.92 23.18 -8.14
C LYS A 3 3.74 23.37 -9.65
N PRO A 4 3.61 24.60 -10.18
CA PRO A 4 3.48 24.81 -11.61
C PRO A 4 4.87 24.76 -12.28
N GLY A 5 4.95 24.30 -13.53
CA GLY A 5 6.17 24.43 -14.36
C GLY A 5 7.03 23.16 -14.50
N ILE A 6 8.31 23.36 -14.79
CA ILE A 6 9.28 22.28 -15.09
C ILE A 6 9.42 21.29 -13.94
N ASP A 7 9.37 21.77 -12.70
CA ASP A 7 9.47 20.89 -11.52
C ASP A 7 8.39 19.80 -11.54
N ARG A 8 7.16 20.14 -11.97
CA ARG A 8 6.07 19.17 -12.11
C ARG A 8 6.28 18.24 -13.30
N PHE A 9 6.79 18.77 -14.40
CA PHE A 9 7.13 17.97 -15.58
C PHE A 9 8.20 16.91 -15.25
N LEU A 10 9.13 17.23 -14.35
CA LEU A 10 10.16 16.31 -13.87
C LEU A 10 9.65 15.33 -12.81
N SER A 11 8.72 15.75 -11.93
CA SER A 11 8.22 14.90 -10.85
C SER A 11 7.05 13.98 -11.24
N GLU A 12 6.29 14.33 -12.28
CA GLU A 12 5.10 13.60 -12.72
C GLU A 12 5.08 13.49 -14.27
N PRO A 13 6.04 12.79 -14.89
CA PRO A 13 6.29 12.84 -16.33
C PRO A 13 5.13 12.30 -17.20
N ARG A 14 4.28 11.45 -16.62
CA ARG A 14 3.12 10.83 -17.27
C ARG A 14 1.87 11.73 -17.24
N THR A 15 1.85 12.80 -16.44
CA THR A 15 0.71 13.70 -16.30
C THR A 15 0.75 14.82 -17.33
N GLU A 16 -0.39 15.11 -17.98
CA GLU A 16 -0.48 16.22 -18.93
C GLU A 16 -0.38 17.57 -18.19
N SER A 17 0.57 18.41 -18.62
CA SER A 17 0.83 19.68 -17.95
C SER A 17 -0.28 20.69 -18.25
N ILE A 18 -0.75 21.37 -17.20
CA ILE A 18 -1.82 22.37 -17.23
C ILE A 18 -1.49 23.62 -18.08
N PHE A 19 -0.23 23.79 -18.47
CA PHE A 19 0.22 24.87 -19.34
C PHE A 19 0.38 24.44 -20.80
N LYS A 20 -0.05 23.23 -21.17
CA LYS A 20 0.01 22.77 -22.56
C LYS A 20 -1.07 23.51 -23.36
N ALA A 21 -0.63 24.35 -24.29
CA ALA A 21 -1.49 25.04 -25.23
C ALA A 21 -2.13 24.03 -26.22
N PRO A 22 -3.23 24.41 -26.90
CA PRO A 22 -3.95 23.52 -27.82
C PRO A 22 -3.09 22.96 -28.98
N ASP A 23 -2.03 23.68 -29.35
CA ASP A 23 -1.05 23.27 -30.36
C ASP A 23 0.08 22.38 -29.79
N GLY A 24 0.00 22.02 -28.51
CA GLY A 24 1.00 21.23 -27.78
C GLY A 24 2.21 22.03 -27.31
N SER A 25 2.22 23.37 -27.45
CA SER A 25 3.30 24.24 -26.95
C SER A 25 3.11 24.60 -25.47
N PHE A 26 4.17 25.08 -24.81
CA PHE A 26 4.11 25.59 -23.44
C PHE A 26 4.39 27.10 -23.46
N PRO A 27 3.45 27.98 -23.10
CA PRO A 27 3.64 29.42 -23.11
C PRO A 27 4.47 29.82 -21.88
N MET A 28 5.78 30.01 -22.08
CA MET A 28 6.67 30.50 -21.02
C MET A 28 6.89 32.01 -21.19
N GLY A 29 6.46 32.79 -20.20
CA GLY A 29 6.72 34.22 -20.10
C GLY A 29 8.21 34.56 -19.84
N GLN A 30 8.48 35.86 -19.75
CA GLN A 30 9.75 36.63 -19.84
C GLN A 30 10.98 36.20 -19.00
N ARG A 31 10.99 35.05 -18.31
CA ARG A 31 12.14 34.57 -17.51
C ARG A 31 13.10 33.64 -18.26
N TRP A 32 12.79 33.32 -19.51
CA TRP A 32 13.59 32.40 -20.33
C TRP A 32 14.49 33.17 -21.30
N GLN A 33 15.80 33.02 -21.13
CA GLN A 33 16.79 33.63 -22.03
C GLN A 33 16.88 32.91 -23.39
N TYR A 34 16.38 31.68 -23.48
CA TYR A 34 16.36 30.87 -24.71
C TYR A 34 14.92 30.54 -25.13
N PRO A 35 14.60 30.59 -26.44
CA PRO A 35 13.31 30.16 -26.94
C PRO A 35 13.00 28.72 -26.52
N PHE A 36 11.79 28.45 -26.01
CA PHE A 36 11.36 27.12 -25.56
C PHE A 36 11.55 26.03 -26.64
N THR A 37 11.40 26.40 -27.92
CA THR A 37 11.62 25.52 -29.07
C THR A 37 13.04 24.93 -29.11
N GLN A 38 14.06 25.62 -28.59
CA GLN A 38 15.45 25.14 -28.58
C GLN A 38 15.72 24.06 -27.52
N VAL A 39 14.93 24.04 -26.44
CA VAL A 39 15.10 23.10 -25.31
C VAL A 39 14.03 22.01 -25.27
N ARG A 40 12.92 22.19 -26.00
CA ARG A 40 11.78 21.26 -26.06
C ARG A 40 12.21 19.82 -26.32
N SER A 41 13.03 19.57 -27.34
CA SER A 41 13.44 18.21 -27.71
C SER A 41 14.26 17.51 -26.62
N ARG A 42 15.08 18.25 -25.87
CA ARG A 42 15.85 17.71 -24.74
C ARG A 42 14.95 17.37 -23.56
N LEU A 43 13.98 18.24 -23.26
CA LEU A 43 12.99 18.02 -22.21
C LEU A 43 12.07 16.84 -22.54
N GLU A 44 11.58 16.75 -23.78
CA GLU A 44 10.76 15.63 -24.23
C GLU A 44 11.55 14.31 -24.21
N LYS A 45 12.84 14.34 -24.59
CA LYS A 45 13.72 13.17 -24.48
C LYS A 45 13.95 12.76 -23.03
N GLN A 46 14.23 13.72 -22.14
CA GLN A 46 14.34 13.45 -20.70
C GLN A 46 13.04 12.91 -20.13
N ARG A 47 11.88 13.44 -20.55
CA ARG A 47 10.57 12.92 -20.15
C ARG A 47 10.34 11.50 -20.62
N SER A 48 10.68 11.19 -21.87
CA SER A 48 10.60 9.80 -22.38
C SER A 48 11.50 8.90 -21.55
N GLN A 49 12.76 9.29 -21.35
CA GLN A 49 13.70 8.52 -20.54
C GLN A 49 13.24 8.33 -19.09
N LEU A 50 12.61 9.35 -18.49
CA LEU A 50 12.04 9.25 -17.14
C LEU A 50 10.76 8.40 -17.13
N ALA A 51 9.93 8.43 -18.18
CA ALA A 51 8.74 7.60 -18.29
C ALA A 51 9.08 6.12 -18.55
N ASP A 52 10.16 5.87 -19.28
CA ASP A 52 10.74 4.56 -19.57
C ASP A 52 11.57 4.03 -18.38
N ALA A 53 12.07 4.93 -17.52
CA ALA A 53 12.80 4.61 -16.29
C ALA A 53 11.93 4.66 -15.03
N GLU A 54 10.63 5.03 -15.14
CA GLU A 54 9.70 4.78 -14.04
C GLU A 54 9.67 3.28 -13.83
N PRO A 55 9.96 2.80 -12.61
CA PRO A 55 10.03 1.37 -12.37
C PRO A 55 8.67 0.77 -12.77
N GLU A 56 8.70 -0.23 -13.65
CA GLU A 56 7.56 -1.16 -13.73
C GLU A 56 7.28 -1.62 -12.30
N GLU A 57 6.01 -1.54 -11.88
CA GLU A 57 5.63 -2.04 -10.56
C GLU A 57 6.12 -3.48 -10.43
N SER A 58 6.87 -3.76 -9.35
CA SER A 58 7.45 -5.09 -9.17
C SER A 58 6.33 -6.14 -9.16
N PRO A 59 6.60 -7.40 -9.57
CA PRO A 59 5.62 -8.46 -9.49
C PRO A 59 4.99 -8.59 -8.10
N ALA A 60 5.80 -8.44 -7.04
CA ALA A 60 5.33 -8.41 -5.66
C ALA A 60 4.39 -7.24 -5.36
N ALA A 61 4.66 -6.05 -5.90
CA ALA A 61 3.79 -4.88 -5.73
C ALA A 61 2.42 -5.08 -6.41
N LEU A 62 2.39 -5.70 -7.60
CA LEU A 62 1.15 -6.05 -8.28
C LEU A 62 0.32 -7.07 -7.49
N VAL A 63 0.97 -8.13 -6.99
CA VAL A 63 0.32 -9.13 -6.12
C VAL A 63 -0.21 -8.50 -4.84
N ALA A 64 0.58 -7.63 -4.20
CA ALA A 64 0.18 -6.89 -3.00
C ALA A 64 -1.02 -5.98 -3.26
N ALA A 65 -1.04 -5.27 -4.40
CA ALA A 65 -2.17 -4.44 -4.81
C ALA A 65 -3.45 -5.26 -5.04
N ASP A 66 -3.35 -6.44 -5.66
CA ASP A 66 -4.49 -7.34 -5.88
C ASP A 66 -4.98 -7.97 -4.58
N LEU A 67 -4.07 -8.41 -3.70
CA LEU A 67 -4.41 -8.89 -2.36
C LEU A 67 -5.12 -7.80 -1.54
N ALA A 68 -4.67 -6.55 -1.60
CA ALA A 68 -5.34 -5.43 -0.95
C ALA A 68 -6.79 -5.23 -1.48
N LYS A 69 -7.06 -5.47 -2.77
CA LYS A 69 -8.43 -5.45 -3.32
C LYS A 69 -9.29 -6.59 -2.78
N VAL A 70 -8.72 -7.78 -2.58
CA VAL A 70 -9.41 -8.92 -1.98
C VAL A 70 -9.74 -8.63 -0.52
N LEU A 71 -8.76 -8.20 0.28
CA LEU A 71 -8.94 -7.88 1.70
C LEU A 71 -9.92 -6.74 1.93
N ARG A 72 -9.99 -5.75 1.02
CA ARG A 72 -11.02 -4.70 1.06
C ARG A 72 -12.45 -5.24 1.01
N ARG A 73 -12.67 -6.42 0.42
CA ARG A 73 -13.97 -7.10 0.31
C ARG A 73 -14.20 -8.10 1.44
N PHE A 74 -13.30 -8.21 2.41
CA PHE A 74 -13.45 -9.09 3.55
C PHE A 74 -14.76 -8.87 4.32
N PRO A 75 -15.24 -7.62 4.56
CA PRO A 75 -16.54 -7.43 5.21
C PRO A 75 -17.72 -8.03 4.43
N ASP A 76 -17.69 -7.99 3.09
CA ASP A 76 -18.72 -8.60 2.26
C ASP A 76 -18.70 -10.13 2.38
N PHE A 77 -17.51 -10.72 2.44
CA PHE A 77 -17.32 -12.15 2.68
C PHE A 77 -17.93 -12.58 4.02
N ILE A 78 -17.62 -11.86 5.10
CA ILE A 78 -18.20 -12.12 6.43
C ILE A 78 -19.71 -11.89 6.42
N HIS A 79 -20.19 -10.82 5.78
CA HIS A 79 -21.60 -10.50 5.68
C HIS A 79 -22.41 -11.62 5.01
N VAL A 80 -21.92 -12.16 3.88
CA VAL A 80 -22.59 -13.25 3.18
C VAL A 80 -22.67 -14.51 4.04
N LEU A 81 -21.59 -14.86 4.75
CA LEU A 81 -21.60 -16.02 5.64
C LEU A 81 -22.63 -15.86 6.77
N GLN A 82 -22.62 -14.72 7.45
CA GLN A 82 -23.55 -14.41 8.53
C GLN A 82 -25.01 -14.35 8.04
N GLN A 83 -25.25 -13.78 6.87
CA GLN A 83 -26.59 -13.66 6.30
C GLN A 83 -27.17 -15.03 5.91
N ARG A 84 -26.34 -15.93 5.36
CA ARG A 84 -26.78 -17.26 4.88
C ARG A 84 -26.82 -18.30 6.00
N ARG A 85 -26.08 -18.08 7.08
CA ARG A 85 -26.03 -18.91 8.29
C ARG A 85 -26.04 -18.03 9.55
N PRO A 86 -27.19 -17.45 9.94
CA PRO A 86 -27.27 -16.54 11.09
C PRO A 86 -26.86 -17.18 12.42
N GLU A 87 -26.93 -18.51 12.52
CA GLU A 87 -26.52 -19.29 13.68
C GLU A 87 -25.00 -19.44 13.82
N TRP A 88 -24.24 -19.12 12.78
CA TRP A 88 -22.78 -19.11 12.85
C TRP A 88 -22.32 -17.82 13.52
N PRO A 89 -21.56 -17.86 14.63
CA PRO A 89 -21.12 -16.66 15.34
C PRO A 89 -19.87 -16.06 14.70
N ILE A 90 -19.81 -15.92 13.36
CA ILE A 90 -18.57 -15.58 12.66
C ILE A 90 -18.14 -14.16 12.97
N ALA A 91 -19.03 -13.18 12.80
CA ALA A 91 -18.69 -11.78 13.08
C ALA A 91 -18.36 -11.57 14.57
N GLU A 92 -19.08 -12.25 15.47
CA GLU A 92 -18.88 -12.18 16.92
C GLU A 92 -17.61 -12.92 17.40
N ALA A 93 -17.12 -13.89 16.62
CA ALA A 93 -15.90 -14.62 16.91
C ALA A 93 -14.64 -13.78 16.65
N ILE A 94 -14.69 -12.82 15.73
CA ILE A 94 -13.58 -11.91 15.44
C ILE A 94 -13.54 -10.81 16.51
N LYS A 95 -12.96 -11.13 17.66
CA LYS A 95 -12.94 -10.23 18.83
C LYS A 95 -11.72 -9.34 18.89
N ASP A 96 -10.62 -9.82 18.34
CA ASP A 96 -9.34 -9.13 18.34
C ASP A 96 -8.51 -9.52 17.10
N GLU A 97 -7.31 -8.95 17.03
CA GLU A 97 -6.34 -9.16 15.97
C GLU A 97 -5.94 -10.64 15.82
N ARG A 98 -5.91 -11.42 16.91
CA ARG A 98 -5.50 -12.83 16.85
C ARG A 98 -6.57 -13.68 16.16
N GLU A 99 -7.85 -13.42 16.47
CA GLU A 99 -8.96 -14.11 15.80
C GLU A 99 -9.08 -13.65 14.34
N LEU A 100 -8.80 -12.38 14.06
CA LEU A 100 -8.70 -11.86 12.70
C LEU A 100 -7.60 -12.59 11.90
N GLN A 101 -6.41 -12.77 12.49
CA GLN A 101 -5.28 -13.47 11.87
C GLN A 101 -5.67 -14.89 11.43
N VAL A 102 -6.41 -15.65 12.24
CA VAL A 102 -6.84 -17.01 11.87
C VAL A 102 -7.67 -17.01 10.58
N ILE A 103 -8.61 -16.08 10.43
CA ILE A 103 -9.48 -16.02 9.25
C ILE A 103 -8.73 -15.46 8.04
N VAL A 104 -7.87 -14.46 8.25
CA VAL A 104 -7.01 -13.93 7.19
C VAL A 104 -6.07 -15.02 6.70
N GLU A 105 -5.45 -15.82 7.57
CA GLU A 105 -4.63 -16.96 7.18
C GLU A 105 -5.43 -17.96 6.33
N ALA A 106 -6.65 -18.31 6.78
CA ALA A 106 -7.52 -19.21 6.04
C ALA A 106 -7.83 -18.67 4.63
N LEU A 107 -8.09 -17.35 4.51
CA LEU A 107 -8.28 -16.68 3.22
C LEU A 107 -7.01 -16.71 2.36
N LEU A 108 -5.85 -16.37 2.93
CA LEU A 108 -4.57 -16.39 2.23
C LEU A 108 -4.25 -17.79 1.67
N ARG A 109 -4.52 -18.85 2.43
CA ARG A 109 -4.33 -20.25 2.00
C ARG A 109 -5.26 -20.68 0.86
N THR A 110 -6.31 -19.91 0.56
CA THR A 110 -7.10 -20.12 -0.67
C THR A 110 -6.48 -19.50 -1.91
N LEU A 111 -5.54 -18.57 -1.72
CA LEU A 111 -4.92 -17.77 -2.78
C LEU A 111 -3.47 -18.17 -3.06
N PHE A 112 -2.77 -18.71 -2.06
CA PHE A 112 -1.34 -19.01 -2.12
C PHE A 112 -1.03 -20.39 -1.52
N ASP A 113 -0.08 -21.10 -2.13
CA ASP A 113 0.32 -22.45 -1.72
C ASP A 113 1.21 -22.42 -0.46
N ASP A 114 2.13 -21.45 -0.35
CA ASP A 114 3.03 -21.26 0.80
C ASP A 114 2.66 -19.99 1.62
N VAL A 115 1.85 -20.19 2.66
CA VAL A 115 1.53 -19.18 3.68
C VAL A 115 2.24 -19.54 4.98
N ARG A 116 3.18 -18.70 5.40
CA ARG A 116 3.97 -18.88 6.62
C ARG A 116 3.50 -17.90 7.70
N PRO A 117 2.61 -18.32 8.62
CA PRO A 117 2.36 -17.57 9.84
C PRO A 117 3.63 -17.61 10.71
N GLU A 118 3.86 -16.58 11.52
CA GLU A 118 4.97 -16.65 12.48
C GLU A 118 4.66 -17.58 13.66
N ASP A 119 5.56 -18.52 13.93
CA ASP A 119 5.47 -19.48 15.04
C ASP A 119 5.31 -18.80 16.40
N TYR A 120 4.38 -19.29 17.23
CA TYR A 120 4.07 -18.76 18.57
C TYR A 120 5.18 -19.00 19.61
N THR A 121 6.32 -19.60 19.22
CA THR A 121 7.42 -19.90 20.15
C THR A 121 8.23 -18.66 20.50
N PRO A 122 8.47 -18.36 21.78
CA PRO A 122 9.30 -17.21 22.18
C PRO A 122 10.75 -17.45 21.75
N SER A 123 11.14 -16.84 20.63
CA SER A 123 12.51 -16.90 20.13
C SER A 123 13.45 -16.23 21.13
N ARG A 124 14.39 -17.00 21.68
CA ARG A 124 15.50 -16.49 22.48
C ARG A 124 16.43 -15.66 21.60
N GLY A 125 16.49 -14.36 21.87
CA GLY A 125 17.65 -13.51 21.57
C GLY A 125 17.71 -12.91 20.17
N GLY A 126 17.58 -11.58 20.12
CA GLY A 126 18.02 -10.76 18.99
C GLY A 126 16.88 -10.29 18.09
N ALA A 127 16.35 -9.10 18.41
CA ALA A 127 15.54 -8.17 17.59
C ALA A 127 15.03 -8.68 16.23
N ASN A 128 14.25 -9.78 16.25
CA ASN A 128 13.65 -10.29 15.03
C ASN A 128 12.28 -9.68 14.83
N SER A 129 12.04 -9.43 13.56
CA SER A 129 11.02 -8.64 12.91
C SER A 129 9.56 -8.79 13.25
N ARG A 130 9.09 -9.51 14.30
CA ARG A 130 7.79 -10.23 14.31
C ARG A 130 6.74 -9.72 13.30
N VAL A 131 6.49 -10.47 12.23
CA VAL A 131 5.49 -10.18 11.16
C VAL A 131 4.35 -11.18 11.26
N ASP A 132 3.13 -10.79 10.88
CA ASP A 132 2.00 -11.73 10.99
C ASP A 132 2.09 -12.89 9.98
N PHE A 133 2.31 -12.57 8.69
CA PHE A 133 2.46 -13.58 7.64
C PHE A 133 3.54 -13.21 6.62
N VAL A 134 4.24 -14.24 6.14
CA VAL A 134 5.12 -14.17 4.98
C VAL A 134 4.55 -15.03 3.88
N LEU A 135 4.52 -14.50 2.65
CA LEU A 135 4.18 -15.18 1.40
C LEU A 135 5.46 -15.28 0.54
N PRO A 136 6.34 -16.25 0.78
CA PRO A 136 7.71 -16.23 0.26
C PRO A 136 7.78 -16.32 -1.26
N GLU A 137 6.86 -17.08 -1.87
CA GLU A 137 6.84 -17.31 -3.33
C GLU A 137 6.57 -16.03 -4.13
N VAL A 138 5.86 -15.08 -3.53
CA VAL A 138 5.47 -13.81 -4.17
C VAL A 138 6.14 -12.60 -3.53
N GLY A 139 7.02 -12.81 -2.54
CA GLY A 139 7.75 -11.73 -1.87
C GLY A 139 6.87 -10.75 -1.08
N VAL A 140 5.69 -11.18 -0.59
CA VAL A 140 4.73 -10.31 0.10
C VAL A 140 4.71 -10.60 1.60
N ILE A 141 4.83 -9.56 2.42
CA ILE A 141 4.53 -9.61 3.85
C ILE A 141 3.11 -9.07 4.09
N VAL A 142 2.34 -9.75 4.92
CA VAL A 142 1.01 -9.30 5.34
C VAL A 142 1.04 -9.00 6.83
N GLU A 143 0.63 -7.78 7.18
CA GLU A 143 0.41 -7.31 8.54
C GLU A 143 -1.09 -7.14 8.75
N THR A 144 -1.61 -7.56 9.90
CA THR A 144 -3.02 -7.40 10.26
C THR A 144 -3.17 -6.52 11.49
N LYS A 145 -4.17 -5.66 11.48
CA LYS A 145 -4.59 -4.85 12.64
C LYS A 145 -6.10 -4.93 12.78
N MET A 146 -6.57 -4.94 14.02
CA MET A 146 -7.99 -4.77 14.31
C MET A 146 -8.21 -3.52 15.17
N THR A 147 -9.13 -2.66 14.76
CA THR A 147 -9.46 -1.48 15.57
C THR A 147 -10.11 -1.90 16.89
N ARG A 148 -9.77 -1.14 17.94
CA ARG A 148 -10.30 -1.30 19.29
C ARG A 148 -10.26 0.05 19.98
N GLU A 149 -10.93 0.20 21.13
CA GLU A 149 -10.98 1.48 21.86
C GLU A 149 -9.60 2.08 22.14
N SER A 150 -8.60 1.24 22.39
CA SER A 150 -7.23 1.68 22.70
C SER A 150 -6.39 2.07 21.48
N LEU A 151 -6.82 1.71 20.26
CA LEU A 151 -6.08 1.88 19.00
C LEU A 151 -6.68 3.05 18.20
N SER A 152 -6.19 4.26 18.47
CA SER A 152 -6.58 5.45 17.72
C SER A 152 -5.93 5.48 16.34
N ALA A 153 -6.48 6.27 15.41
CA ALA A 153 -5.89 6.48 14.08
C ALA A 153 -4.41 6.91 14.13
N LYS A 154 -4.05 7.73 15.13
CA LYS A 154 -2.66 8.16 15.35
C LYS A 154 -1.76 6.97 15.72
N LYS A 155 -2.17 6.16 16.70
CA LYS A 155 -1.40 4.98 17.12
C LYS A 155 -1.28 3.96 16.00
N LEU A 156 -2.38 3.73 15.27
CA LEU A 156 -2.37 2.86 14.09
C LEU A 156 -1.34 3.33 13.06
N GLY A 157 -1.32 4.63 12.74
CA GLY A 157 -0.32 5.19 11.82
C GLY A 157 1.11 5.06 12.35
N GLU A 158 1.34 5.32 13.65
CA GLU A 158 2.66 5.15 14.28
C GLU A 158 3.15 3.70 14.19
N GLU A 159 2.31 2.72 14.53
CA GLU A 159 2.63 1.29 14.43
C GLU A 159 2.96 0.91 12.98
N LEU A 160 2.10 1.24 12.02
CA LEU A 160 2.29 0.88 10.61
C LEU A 160 3.51 1.56 9.96
N ILE A 161 3.88 2.77 10.40
CA ILE A 161 5.12 3.43 9.95
C ILE A 161 6.35 2.67 10.46
N VAL A 162 6.32 2.19 11.70
CA VAL A 162 7.41 1.35 12.24
C VAL A 162 7.51 0.07 11.43
N ASP A 163 6.39 -0.59 11.15
CA ASP A 163 6.34 -1.83 10.37
C ASP A 163 6.88 -1.62 8.95
N ALA A 164 6.46 -0.54 8.28
CA ALA A 164 6.95 -0.14 6.95
C ALA A 164 8.47 0.08 6.90
N GLY A 165 9.08 0.56 7.99
CA GLY A 165 10.53 0.76 8.08
C GLY A 165 11.31 -0.50 8.46
N ARG A 166 10.66 -1.45 9.14
CA ARG A 166 11.30 -2.61 9.78
C ARG A 166 11.26 -3.85 8.88
N TYR A 167 10.14 -4.11 8.22
CA TYR A 167 9.91 -5.30 7.40
C TYR A 167 10.77 -5.39 6.13
N PRO A 168 11.21 -4.29 5.49
CA PRO A 168 12.19 -4.33 4.40
C PRO A 168 13.49 -5.10 4.70
N ALA A 169 13.84 -5.31 5.98
CA ALA A 169 15.01 -6.09 6.36
C ALA A 169 14.77 -7.61 6.28
N HIS A 170 13.53 -8.07 6.12
CA HIS A 170 13.20 -9.48 6.00
C HIS A 170 13.60 -10.01 4.61
N PRO A 171 14.26 -11.18 4.50
CA PRO A 171 14.87 -11.64 3.25
C PRO A 171 13.88 -11.89 2.11
N ASN A 172 12.61 -12.18 2.43
CA ASN A 172 11.53 -12.41 1.47
C ASN A 172 10.57 -11.22 1.35
N CYS A 173 10.99 -10.00 1.72
CA CYS A 173 10.16 -8.80 1.64
C CYS A 173 10.46 -8.01 0.37
N GLU A 174 9.52 -8.03 -0.57
CA GLU A 174 9.55 -7.22 -1.80
C GLU A 174 8.34 -6.26 -1.87
N ALA A 175 7.24 -6.59 -1.18
CA ALA A 175 6.10 -5.71 -0.94
C ALA A 175 5.43 -6.03 0.41
N ILE A 176 4.69 -5.06 0.95
CA ILE A 176 3.99 -5.18 2.24
C ILE A 176 2.52 -4.82 2.04
N VAL A 177 1.62 -5.62 2.62
CA VAL A 177 0.19 -5.32 2.73
C VAL A 177 -0.18 -5.21 4.20
N ALA A 178 -0.57 -4.02 4.65
CA ALA A 178 -1.15 -3.81 5.96
C ALA A 178 -2.68 -3.79 5.84
N TYR A 179 -3.33 -4.78 6.44
CA TYR A 179 -4.78 -4.89 6.49
C TYR A 179 -5.32 -4.50 7.85
N VAL A 180 -6.16 -3.47 7.88
CA VAL A 180 -6.82 -2.98 9.08
C VAL A 180 -8.31 -3.27 9.00
N TYR A 181 -8.80 -4.12 9.90
CA TYR A 181 -10.21 -4.40 10.05
C TYR A 181 -10.84 -3.44 11.07
N ASP A 182 -11.80 -2.62 10.62
CA ASP A 182 -12.52 -1.63 11.42
C ASP A 182 -14.04 -1.89 11.44
N PRO A 183 -14.50 -3.02 12.03
CA PRO A 183 -15.91 -3.42 11.97
C PRO A 183 -16.87 -2.38 12.57
N ASP A 184 -16.40 -1.67 13.60
CA ASP A 184 -17.17 -0.66 14.34
C ASP A 184 -17.04 0.74 13.76
N LYS A 185 -16.30 0.93 12.64
CA LYS A 185 -16.06 2.23 11.99
C LYS A 185 -15.49 3.28 12.95
N ARG A 186 -14.51 2.89 13.76
CA ARG A 186 -13.84 3.75 14.76
C ARG A 186 -12.95 4.80 14.10
N LEU A 187 -12.47 4.55 12.89
CA LEU A 187 -11.65 5.47 12.12
C LEU A 187 -12.54 6.46 11.35
N GLN A 188 -12.36 7.76 11.58
CA GLN A 188 -13.21 8.78 10.94
C GLN A 188 -12.94 8.97 9.44
N ASN A 189 -11.68 8.85 9.00
CA ASN A 189 -11.29 9.01 7.60
C ASN A 189 -10.36 7.88 7.15
N PRO A 190 -10.86 6.63 7.05
CA PRO A 190 -10.04 5.47 6.71
C PRO A 190 -9.38 5.60 5.33
N ARG A 191 -10.09 6.18 4.35
CA ARG A 191 -9.53 6.41 3.00
C ARG A 191 -8.39 7.43 2.98
N GLY A 192 -8.41 8.42 3.87
CA GLY A 192 -7.29 9.33 4.07
C GLY A 192 -6.07 8.60 4.61
N ILE A 193 -6.26 7.81 5.67
CA ILE A 193 -5.20 7.02 6.30
C ILE A 193 -4.58 6.03 5.29
N GLU A 194 -5.41 5.31 4.51
CA GLU A 194 -4.93 4.42 3.44
C GLU A 194 -4.00 5.16 2.48
N ARG A 195 -4.38 6.37 2.02
CA ARG A 195 -3.60 7.16 1.07
C ARG A 195 -2.30 7.71 1.66
N ASP A 196 -2.35 8.13 2.92
CA ASP A 196 -1.19 8.69 3.60
C ASP A 196 -0.14 7.61 3.92
N LEU A 197 -0.57 6.37 4.17
CA LEU A 197 0.32 5.24 4.48
C LEU A 197 0.70 4.40 3.26
N THR A 198 -0.11 4.39 2.20
CA THR A 198 0.22 3.67 0.96
C THR A 198 1.28 4.42 0.20
N GLN A 199 2.51 3.89 0.24
CA GLN A 199 3.67 4.55 -0.33
C GLN A 199 4.72 3.54 -0.78
N THR A 200 5.56 3.94 -1.73
CA THR A 200 6.82 3.25 -1.97
C THR A 200 7.83 3.76 -0.94
N THR A 201 8.35 2.87 -0.10
CA THR A 201 9.39 3.18 0.89
C THR A 201 10.65 3.69 0.20
N GLY A 202 11.53 4.38 0.94
CA GLY A 202 12.79 4.91 0.40
C GLY A 202 13.73 3.84 -0.19
N ASN A 203 13.48 2.56 0.10
CA ASN A 203 14.22 1.41 -0.41
C ASN A 203 13.56 0.77 -1.64
N GLY A 204 12.48 1.35 -2.18
CA GLY A 204 11.77 0.85 -3.35
C GLY A 204 10.71 -0.22 -3.07
N ILE A 205 10.47 -0.60 -1.81
CA ILE A 205 9.44 -1.57 -1.42
C ILE A 205 8.09 -0.87 -1.32
N SER A 206 7.08 -1.40 -2.01
CA SER A 206 5.70 -0.90 -1.96
C SER A 206 5.01 -1.33 -0.68
N PHE A 207 4.42 -0.38 0.03
CA PHE A 207 3.58 -0.59 1.21
C PHE A 207 2.13 -0.24 0.86
N PHE A 208 1.23 -1.21 0.97
CA PHE A 208 -0.20 -1.03 0.71
C PHE A 208 -0.97 -1.09 2.02
N CYS A 209 -1.64 0.02 2.37
CA CYS A 209 -2.56 0.04 3.50
C CYS A 209 -3.99 -0.12 2.99
N VAL A 210 -4.71 -1.11 3.50
CA VAL A 210 -6.13 -1.33 3.23
C VAL A 210 -6.91 -1.37 4.53
N ILE A 211 -7.95 -0.53 4.60
CA ILE A 211 -8.85 -0.42 5.75
C ILE A 211 -10.27 -0.78 5.29
N SER A 212 -10.92 -1.68 6.02
CA SER A 212 -12.26 -2.18 5.72
C SER A 212 -13.20 -2.11 6.92
#